data_AF-A0A2V8NI67-F1
#
_entry.id   AF-A0A2V8NI67-F1
#
_cell.length_a   1.000
_cell.length_b   1.000
_cell.length_c   1.000
_cell.angle_alpha   90.00
_cell.angle_beta   90.00
_cell.angle_gamma   90.00
#
_symmetry.space_group_name_H-M   'P 1'
#
loop_
_entity.id
_entity.type
_entity.pdbx_description
1 polymer ?
#
loop_
_entity_poly.entity_id
_entity_poly.type
_entity_poly.pdbx_seq_one_letter_code
_entity_poly.pdbx_strand_id
1 'polypeptide(L)'
;MKKLVEFSSEALASLRPFTNKYGEHEAKEPNKLRTTLFPAVRAGSFGLLRDLHALYIMSAEIHISLAIVMQASKELRDEELLNVCIEMDEQNKRQQAWLMTQIEHRASHTLVVPQ
;
A
#
# COMPACT_ATOMS: atom_id res chain seq x y z
N MET A 1 12.12 -0.91 6.01
CA MET A 1 11.47 -1.90 5.11
C MET A 1 10.93 -3.13 5.83
N LYS A 2 11.66 -3.78 6.77
CA LYS A 2 11.14 -4.98 7.49
C LYS A 2 9.73 -4.79 8.10
N LYS A 3 9.49 -3.63 8.72
CA LYS A 3 8.18 -3.29 9.32
C LYS A 3 7.03 -3.14 8.30
N LEU A 4 7.32 -2.74 7.06
CA LEU A 4 6.28 -2.68 6.00
C LEU A 4 5.91 -4.09 5.51
N VAL A 5 6.91 -4.98 5.43
CA VAL A 5 6.69 -6.38 5.06
C VAL A 5 5.87 -7.10 6.13
N GLU A 6 6.17 -6.84 7.40
CA GLU A 6 5.42 -7.35 8.55
C GLU A 6 3.94 -6.92 8.48
N PHE A 7 3.67 -5.62 8.36
CA PHE A 7 2.29 -5.12 8.22
C PHE A 7 1.56 -5.70 7.01
N SER A 8 2.24 -5.85 5.87
CA SER A 8 1.64 -6.47 4.68
C SER A 8 1.31 -7.94 4.90
N SER A 9 2.11 -8.66 5.70
CA SER A 9 1.89 -10.08 5.98
C SER A 9 0.75 -10.28 6.99
N GLU A 10 0.69 -9.43 8.02
CA GLU A 10 -0.41 -9.40 8.98
C GLU A 10 -1.73 -9.06 8.30
N ALA A 11 -1.74 -8.04 7.44
CA ALA A 11 -2.90 -7.68 6.62
C ALA A 11 -3.43 -8.87 5.79
N LEU A 12 -2.54 -9.60 5.12
CA LEU A 12 -2.93 -10.78 4.33
C LEU A 12 -3.50 -11.89 5.23
N ALA A 13 -2.91 -12.11 6.41
CA ALA A 13 -3.40 -13.08 7.37
C ALA A 13 -4.81 -12.72 7.87
N SER A 14 -5.04 -11.44 8.19
CA SER A 14 -6.33 -10.92 8.66
C SER A 14 -7.42 -10.96 7.58
N LEU A 15 -7.07 -10.86 6.29
CA LEU A 15 -8.04 -10.95 5.19
C LEU A 15 -8.43 -12.39 4.83
N ARG A 16 -7.60 -13.39 5.18
CA ARG A 16 -7.78 -14.79 4.78
C ARG A 16 -9.11 -15.43 5.21
N PRO A 17 -9.66 -15.17 6.41
CA PRO A 17 -10.98 -15.67 6.78
C PRO A 17 -12.08 -15.20 5.82
N PHE A 18 -11.97 -13.98 5.30
CA PHE A 18 -12.96 -13.37 4.41
C PHE A 18 -12.81 -13.83 2.96
N THR A 19 -11.58 -14.10 2.49
CA THR A 19 -11.40 -14.75 1.18
C THR A 19 -11.96 -16.16 1.19
N ASN A 20 -11.86 -16.89 2.30
CA ASN A 20 -12.54 -18.19 2.45
C ASN A 20 -14.07 -18.06 2.48
N LYS A 21 -14.61 -16.99 3.09
CA LYS A 21 -16.05 -16.75 3.22
C LYS A 21 -16.71 -16.30 1.91
N TYR A 22 -16.09 -15.35 1.21
CA TYR A 22 -16.66 -14.70 0.02
C TYR A 22 -16.11 -15.23 -1.31
N GLY A 23 -15.04 -16.03 -1.25
CA GLY A 23 -14.28 -16.46 -2.41
C GLY A 23 -13.23 -15.42 -2.83
N GLU A 24 -12.22 -15.88 -3.54
CA GLU A 24 -11.20 -15.02 -4.18
C GLU A 24 -11.15 -15.29 -5.68
N HIS A 25 -10.89 -14.24 -6.45
CA HIS A 25 -10.62 -14.36 -7.88
C HIS A 25 -9.26 -13.75 -8.19
N GLU A 26 -8.44 -14.49 -8.94
CA GLU A 26 -7.14 -13.99 -9.34
C GLU A 26 -7.29 -12.83 -10.33
N ALA A 27 -6.96 -11.62 -9.89
CA ALA A 27 -6.92 -10.45 -10.74
C ALA A 27 -5.50 -10.24 -11.29
N LYS A 28 -5.39 -9.95 -12.59
CA LYS A 28 -4.10 -9.59 -13.23
C LYS A 28 -3.68 -8.14 -12.96
N GLU A 29 -4.63 -7.28 -12.62
CA GLU A 29 -4.43 -5.85 -12.44
C GLU A 29 -3.44 -5.48 -11.32
N PRO A 30 -3.47 -6.08 -10.11
CA PRO A 30 -2.48 -5.81 -9.06
C PRO A 30 -1.03 -6.10 -9.51
N ASN A 31 -0.83 -7.19 -10.25
CA ASN A 31 0.47 -7.55 -10.79
C ASN A 31 0.96 -6.52 -11.82
N LYS A 32 0.07 -6.05 -12.69
CA LYS A 32 0.37 -5.02 -13.68
C LYS A 32 0.77 -3.70 -13.00
N LEU A 33 0.05 -3.30 -11.95
CA LEU A 33 0.36 -2.10 -11.17
C LEU A 33 1.76 -2.21 -10.53
N ARG A 34 2.06 -3.34 -9.88
CA ARG A 34 3.38 -3.60 -9.30
C ARG A 34 4.50 -3.47 -10.33
N THR A 35 4.36 -4.12 -11.48
CA THR A 35 5.36 -4.05 -12.55
C THR A 35 5.50 -2.65 -13.16
N THR A 36 4.41 -1.89 -13.20
CA THR A 36 4.41 -0.52 -13.72
C THR A 36 5.12 0.44 -12.76
N LEU A 37 4.91 0.28 -11.46
CA LEU A 37 5.51 1.13 -10.43
C LEU A 37 7.00 0.78 -10.18
N PHE A 38 7.37 -0.50 -10.32
CA PHE A 38 8.72 -1.02 -10.07
C PHE A 38 9.24 -1.82 -11.29
N PRO A 39 9.51 -1.17 -12.43
CA PRO A 39 9.90 -1.86 -13.67
C PRO A 39 11.35 -2.37 -13.65
N ALA A 40 12.24 -1.70 -12.92
CA ALA A 40 13.64 -2.06 -12.77
C ALA A 40 14.20 -1.49 -11.46
N VAL A 41 15.33 -2.03 -11.00
CA VAL A 41 16.08 -1.44 -9.88
C VAL A 41 16.57 -0.06 -10.27
N ARG A 42 16.22 0.95 -9.48
CA ARG A 42 16.66 2.33 -9.70
C ARG A 42 17.83 2.65 -8.79
N ALA A 43 19.01 2.88 -9.37
CA ALA A 43 20.22 3.22 -8.63
C ALA A 43 20.27 4.72 -8.27
N GLY A 44 21.09 5.05 -7.28
CA GLY A 44 21.36 6.42 -6.86
C GLY A 44 20.26 7.05 -5.99
N SER A 45 20.50 8.29 -5.57
CA SER A 45 19.57 9.01 -4.68
C SER A 45 18.23 9.32 -5.38
N PHE A 46 18.29 9.64 -6.68
CA PHE A 46 17.10 9.83 -7.51
C PHE A 46 16.29 8.54 -7.68
N GLY A 47 16.97 7.40 -7.85
CA GLY A 47 16.30 6.11 -7.91
C GLY A 47 15.51 5.79 -6.64
N LEU A 48 16.12 6.03 -5.48
CA LEU A 48 15.45 5.87 -4.19
C LEU A 48 14.25 6.83 -4.04
N LEU A 49 14.36 8.08 -4.49
CA LEU A 49 13.24 9.03 -4.47
C LEU A 49 12.07 8.53 -5.35
N ARG A 50 12.37 7.97 -6.53
CA ARG A 50 11.37 7.36 -7.40
C ARG A 50 10.73 6.11 -6.80
N ASP A 51 11.50 5.31 -6.04
CA ASP A 51 10.96 4.15 -5.32
C ASP A 51 10.03 4.56 -4.17
N LEU A 52 10.38 5.60 -3.40
CA LEU A 52 9.50 6.15 -2.36
C LEU A 52 8.19 6.68 -2.96
N HIS A 53 8.28 7.39 -4.08
CA HIS A 53 7.11 7.84 -4.82
C HIS A 53 6.24 6.67 -5.31
N ALA A 54 6.85 5.63 -5.87
CA ALA A 54 6.15 4.43 -6.31
C ALA A 54 5.45 3.70 -5.15
N LEU A 55 6.11 3.60 -3.98
CA LEU A 55 5.52 3.05 -2.76
C LEU A 55 4.32 3.88 -2.28
N TYR A 56 4.41 5.20 -2.35
CA TYR A 56 3.29 6.07 -2.00
C TYR A 56 2.07 5.82 -2.91
N ILE A 57 2.26 5.74 -4.23
CA ILE A 57 1.17 5.41 -5.16
C ILE A 57 0.55 4.04 -4.82
N MET A 58 1.37 3.02 -4.55
CA MET A 58 0.87 1.71 -4.16
C MET A 58 0.01 1.77 -2.88
N SER A 59 0.45 2.53 -1.89
CA SER A 59 -0.32 2.72 -0.65
C SER A 59 -1.63 3.48 -0.87
N ALA A 60 -1.68 4.40 -1.84
CA ALA A 60 -2.91 5.09 -2.22
C ALA A 60 -3.92 4.13 -2.88
N GLU A 61 -3.46 3.20 -3.71
CA GLU A 61 -4.32 2.17 -4.28
C GLU A 61 -4.92 1.26 -3.20
N ILE A 62 -4.10 0.86 -2.21
CA ILE A 62 -4.57 0.07 -1.06
C ILE A 62 -5.64 0.84 -0.27
N HIS A 63 -5.45 2.16 -0.05
CA HIS A 63 -6.45 3.00 0.62
C HIS A 63 -7.80 2.99 -0.10
N ILE A 64 -7.78 3.17 -1.43
CA ILE A 64 -8.99 3.17 -2.25
C ILE A 64 -9.65 1.79 -2.22
N SER A 65 -8.87 0.71 -2.34
CA SER A 65 -9.35 -0.68 -2.26
C SER A 65 -10.03 -0.95 -0.92
N LEU A 66 -9.42 -0.54 0.19
CA LEU A 66 -10.01 -0.67 1.53
C LEU A 66 -11.30 0.13 1.66
N ALA A 67 -11.33 1.37 1.15
CA ALA A 67 -12.55 2.18 1.18
C ALA A 67 -13.71 1.51 0.43
N ILE A 68 -13.45 0.86 -0.71
CA ILE A 68 -14.46 0.09 -1.46
C ILE A 68 -14.96 -1.09 -0.63
N VAL A 69 -14.05 -1.91 -0.08
CA VAL A 69 -14.40 -3.08 0.73
C VAL A 69 -15.18 -2.67 1.97
N MET A 70 -14.80 -1.59 2.66
CA MET A 70 -15.52 -1.08 3.82
C MET A 70 -16.98 -0.73 3.52
N GLN A 71 -17.30 -0.20 2.34
CA GLN A 71 -18.70 0.05 1.96
C GLN A 71 -19.45 -1.27 1.74
N ALA A 72 -18.82 -2.24 1.06
CA ALA A 72 -19.40 -3.56 0.89
C ALA A 72 -19.66 -4.26 2.23
N SER A 73 -18.72 -4.18 3.19
CA SER A 73 -18.88 -4.75 4.53
C SER A 73 -20.08 -4.17 5.27
N LYS A 74 -20.33 -2.85 5.14
CA LYS A 74 -21.49 -2.19 5.75
C LYS A 74 -22.81 -2.72 5.18
N GLU A 75 -22.91 -2.83 3.85
CA GLU A 75 -24.10 -3.35 3.18
C GLU A 75 -24.36 -4.83 3.52
N LEU A 76 -23.29 -5.62 3.66
CA LEU A 76 -23.34 -7.02 4.09
C LEU A 76 -23.57 -7.19 5.60
N ARG A 77 -23.49 -6.11 6.38
CA ARG A 77 -23.50 -6.11 7.85
C ARG A 77 -22.42 -7.03 8.44
N ASP A 78 -21.27 -7.09 7.78
CA ASP A 78 -20.10 -7.84 8.24
C ASP A 78 -19.19 -6.93 9.07
N GLU A 79 -19.50 -6.83 10.37
CA GLU A 79 -18.75 -5.99 11.31
C GLU A 79 -17.29 -6.44 11.47
N GLU A 80 -17.02 -7.73 11.35
CA GLU A 80 -15.67 -8.28 11.47
C GLU A 80 -14.80 -7.82 10.30
N LEU A 81 -15.30 -7.95 9.07
CA LEU A 81 -14.60 -7.46 7.88
C LEU A 81 -14.43 -5.93 7.93
N LEU A 82 -15.46 -5.21 8.35
CA LEU A 82 -15.38 -3.75 8.49
C LEU A 82 -14.27 -3.34 9.45
N ASN A 83 -14.18 -3.97 10.63
CA ASN A 83 -13.16 -3.66 11.63
C ASN A 83 -11.75 -3.96 11.13
N VAL A 84 -11.55 -5.09 10.45
CA VAL A 84 -10.25 -5.44 9.85
C VAL A 84 -9.84 -4.39 8.80
N CYS A 85 -10.77 -3.96 7.94
CA CYS A 85 -10.46 -2.93 6.96
C CYS A 85 -10.13 -1.58 7.60
N ILE A 86 -10.82 -1.19 8.69
CA ILE A 86 -10.53 0.04 9.43
C ILE A 86 -9.10 0.00 9.98
N GLU A 87 -8.72 -1.09 10.66
CA GLU A 87 -7.38 -1.23 11.24
C GLU A 87 -6.29 -1.17 10.16
N MET A 88 -6.49 -1.90 9.06
CA MET A 88 -5.58 -1.86 7.90
C MET A 88 -5.46 -0.44 7.32
N ASP A 89 -6.57 0.29 7.23
CA ASP A 89 -6.57 1.65 6.69
C ASP A 89 -5.83 2.64 7.58
N GLU A 90 -5.98 2.53 8.90
CA GLU A 90 -5.22 3.34 9.85
C GLU A 90 -3.71 3.07 9.77
N GLN A 91 -3.31 1.80 9.64
CA GLN A 91 -1.91 1.44 9.41
C GLN A 91 -1.41 2.02 8.09
N ASN A 92 -2.19 1.90 7.00
CA ASN A 92 -1.84 2.41 5.69
C ASN A 92 -1.69 3.95 5.68
N LYS A 93 -2.56 4.69 6.37
CA LYS A 93 -2.45 6.14 6.56
C LYS A 93 -1.15 6.54 7.28
N ARG A 94 -0.75 5.78 8.32
CA ARG A 94 0.55 5.99 8.99
C ARG A 94 1.73 5.76 8.04
N GLN A 95 1.64 4.74 7.19
CA GLN A 95 2.67 4.47 6.17
C GLN A 95 2.73 5.57 5.12
N GLN A 96 1.58 6.05 4.62
CA GLN A 96 1.50 7.17 3.68
C GLN A 96 2.13 8.45 4.23
N ALA A 97 1.81 8.81 5.48
CA ALA A 97 2.39 9.96 6.14
C ALA A 97 3.93 9.84 6.23
N TRP A 98 4.42 8.68 6.67
CA TRP A 98 5.86 8.43 6.74
C TRP A 98 6.54 8.49 5.37
N LEU A 99 5.93 7.90 4.34
CA LEU A 99 6.44 7.95 2.96
C LEU A 99 6.52 9.39 2.45
N MET A 100 5.49 10.20 2.67
CA MET A 100 5.48 11.60 2.27
C MET A 100 6.60 12.38 2.95
N THR A 101 6.76 12.23 4.28
CA THR A 101 7.87 12.86 5.01
C THR A 101 9.23 12.48 4.44
N GLN A 102 9.42 11.20 4.04
CA GLN A 102 10.67 10.77 3.43
C GLN A 102 10.88 11.35 2.02
N ILE A 103 9.82 11.48 1.23
CA ILE A 103 9.87 12.12 -0.10
C ILE A 103 10.28 13.58 0.04
N GLU A 104 9.61 14.34 0.89
CA GLU A 104 9.89 15.77 1.13
C GLU A 104 11.33 15.98 1.61
N HIS A 105 11.78 15.20 2.60
CA HIS A 105 13.13 15.32 3.15
C HIS A 105 14.22 15.01 2.11
N ARG A 106 13.97 14.07 1.19
CA ARG A 106 14.97 13.62 0.21
C ARG A 106 14.93 14.44 -1.08
N ALA A 107 13.78 15.00 -1.46
CA ALA A 107 13.62 15.74 -2.69
C ALA A 107 14.58 16.93 -2.78
N SER A 108 14.71 17.70 -1.70
CA SER A 108 15.62 18.85 -1.62
C SER A 108 17.07 18.46 -1.92
N HIS A 109 17.60 17.46 -1.23
CA HIS A 109 18.99 17.02 -1.41
C HIS A 109 19.22 16.32 -2.75
N THR A 110 18.25 15.53 -3.20
CA THR A 110 18.38 14.72 -4.42
C THR A 110 18.35 15.58 -5.68
N LEU A 111 17.57 16.66 -5.69
CA LEU A 111 17.38 17.49 -6.88
C LEU A 111 18.38 18.66 -6.98
N VAL A 112 18.97 19.08 -5.86
CA VAL A 112 19.90 20.22 -5.83
C VAL A 112 21.37 19.79 -6.02
N VAL A 113 21.72 18.55 -5.66
CA VAL A 113 23.10 18.05 -5.77
C VAL A 113 23.28 17.34 -7.12
N PRO A 114 24.26 17.75 -7.97
CA PRO A 114 24.63 17.01 -9.17
C PRO A 114 25.04 15.57 -8.81
N GLN A 115 24.48 14.59 -9.50
CA GLN A 115 24.76 13.15 -9.34
C GLN A 115 25.81 12.68 -10.34
#